data_AF-A0A5K1GI45-F1
#
_entry.id   AF-A0A5K1GI45-F1
#
_cell.length_a   1.000
_cell.length_b   1.000
_cell.length_c   1.000
_cell.angle_alpha   90.00
_cell.angle_beta   90.00
_cell.angle_gamma   90.00
#
_symmetry.space_group_name_H-M   'P 1'
#
loop_
_entity.id
_entity.type
_entity.pdbx_description
1 polymer ?
#
loop_
_entity_poly.entity_id
_entity_poly.type
_entity_poly.pdbx_seq_one_letter_code
_entity_poly.pdbx_strand_id
1 'polypeptide(L)' 'YCGSLEPMPLPAGTGGVAHALFVSKDRRIPKIRIQTRQLGNLLDKRIIVSVDSWDCLSRYPTGHY' A
#
# COMPACT_ATOMS: atom_id res chain seq x y z
N TYR A 1 -8.48 -6.97 1.65
CA TYR A 1 -7.38 -7.77 2.22
C TYR A 1 -6.83 -7.12 3.47
N CYS A 2 -6.47 -7.90 4.49
CA CYS A 2 -5.95 -7.38 5.77
C CYS A 2 -4.43 -7.57 5.87
N GLY A 3 -3.69 -6.55 6.30
CA GLY A 3 -2.23 -6.55 6.29
C GLY A 3 -1.64 -5.24 6.82
N SER A 4 -0.42 -4.91 6.41
CA SER A 4 0.29 -3.69 6.82
C SER A 4 1.08 -3.11 5.65
N LEU A 5 1.54 -1.87 5.78
CA LEU A 5 2.47 -1.29 4.79
C LEU A 5 3.87 -1.86 4.95
N GLU A 6 4.57 -2.01 3.83
CA GLU A 6 5.99 -2.26 3.81
C GLU A 6 6.72 -1.05 4.41
N PRO A 7 7.65 -1.26 5.37
CA PRO A 7 8.42 -0.17 5.95
C PRO A 7 9.15 0.61 4.85
N MET A 8 8.91 1.91 4.80
CA MET A 8 9.62 2.80 3.89
C MET A 8 9.84 4.17 4.54
N PRO A 9 10.91 4.89 4.17
CA PRO A 9 11.11 6.24 4.66
C PRO A 9 9.94 7.14 4.22
N LEU A 10 9.49 7.99 5.14
CA LEU A 10 8.50 9.01 4.81
C LEU A 10 9.12 9.97 3.77
N PRO A 11 8.41 10.27 2.67
CA PRO A 11 8.90 11.25 1.70
C PRO A 11 9.05 12.62 2.40
N ALA A 12 10.06 13.38 1.98
CA ALA A 12 10.33 14.72 2.48
C ALA A 12 9.19 15.68 2.07
N GLY A 13 8.14 15.74 2.90
CA GLY A 13 6.96 16.57 2.67
C GLY A 13 5.73 15.97 3.34
N THR A 14 5.21 16.66 4.36
CA THR A 14 4.14 16.19 5.26
C THR A 14 2.74 16.09 4.65
N GLY A 15 2.57 16.32 3.34
CA GLY A 15 1.24 16.39 2.71
C GLY A 15 1.15 15.92 1.25
N GLY A 16 2.24 15.36 0.70
CA GLY A 16 2.29 14.83 -0.65
C GLY A 16 1.56 13.48 -0.78
N VAL A 17 1.08 13.16 -1.98
CA VAL A 17 0.62 11.80 -2.30
C VAL A 17 1.84 10.90 -2.32
N ALA A 18 1.83 9.86 -1.48
CA ALA A 18 2.88 8.87 -1.43
C ALA A 18 2.40 7.55 -2.04
N HIS A 19 3.32 6.84 -2.68
CA HIS A 19 3.10 5.48 -3.16
C HIS A 19 3.77 4.51 -2.19
N ALA A 20 3.00 3.56 -1.68
CA ALA A 20 3.50 2.52 -0.77
C ALA A 20 3.09 1.14 -1.26
N LEU A 21 3.80 0.12 -0.78
CA LEU A 21 3.42 -1.27 -0.96
C LEU A 21 2.73 -1.76 0.30
N PHE A 22 1.56 -2.34 0.13
CA PHE A 22 0.84 -3.08 1.15
C PHE A 22 1.20 -4.56 1.08
N VAL A 23 1.50 -5.13 2.23
CA VAL A 23 1.80 -6.55 2.43
C VAL A 23 0.59 -7.19 3.09
N SER A 24 -0.08 -8.08 2.37
CA SER A 24 -1.18 -8.87 2.92
C SER A 24 -0.67 -9.84 3.99
N LYS A 25 -1.49 -10.09 5.02
CA LYS A 25 -1.23 -11.16 5.99
C LYS A 25 -1.27 -12.54 5.33
N ASP A 26 -2.12 -12.71 4.32
CA ASP A 26 -2.14 -13.92 3.49
C ASP A 26 -1.02 -13.84 2.44
N ARG A 27 -0.03 -14.72 2.58
CA ARG A 27 1.15 -14.81 1.70
C ARG A 27 0.83 -15.23 0.26
N ARG A 28 -0.38 -15.73 0.00
CA ARG A 28 -0.86 -16.05 -1.35
C ARG A 28 -1.19 -14.79 -2.14
N ILE A 29 -1.49 -13.69 -1.43
CA ILE A 29 -1.82 -12.41 -2.05
C ILE A 29 -0.51 -11.65 -2.28
N PRO A 30 -0.24 -11.19 -3.51
CA PRO A 30 0.94 -10.40 -3.80
C PRO A 30 0.87 -9.04 -3.08
N LYS A 31 2.00 -8.33 -3.05
CA LYS A 31 2.02 -6.95 -2.55
C LYS A 31 1.13 -6.06 -3.43
N ILE A 32 0.39 -5.15 -2.80
CA ILE A 32 -0.54 -4.25 -3.48
C ILE A 32 0.02 -2.83 -3.44
N ARG A 33 0.07 -2.14 -4.58
CA ARG A 33 0.43 -0.72 -4.64
C ARG A 33 -0.75 0.12 -4.18
N ILE A 34 -0.50 1.00 -3.22
CA ILE A 34 -1.48 1.97 -2.75
C ILE A 34 -0.94 3.40 -2.91
N GLN A 35 -1.85 4.33 -3.19
CA GLN A 35 -1.58 5.76 -3.17
C GLN A 35 -2.31 6.39 -2.00
N THR A 36 -1.60 7.12 -1.14
CA THR A 36 -2.20 7.74 0.04
C THR A 36 -1.48 9.01 0.45
N ARG A 37 -2.23 9.96 1.00
CA ARG A 37 -1.71 11.16 1.67
C ARG A 37 -1.54 10.98 3.18
N GLN A 38 -2.07 9.87 3.71
CA GLN A 38 -2.07 9.55 5.14
C GLN A 38 -0.97 8.56 5.50
N LEU A 39 0.10 8.46 4.69
CA LEU A 39 1.15 7.46 4.85
C LEU A 39 1.70 7.40 6.29
N GLY A 40 1.99 8.55 6.90
CA GLY A 40 2.48 8.62 8.28
C GLY A 40 1.50 8.06 9.32
N ASN A 41 0.20 8.12 9.04
CA ASN A 41 -0.82 7.53 9.91
C ASN A 41 -0.99 6.03 9.67
N LEU A 42 -0.65 5.52 8.48
CA LEU A 42 -0.87 4.12 8.10
C LEU A 42 0.37 3.24 8.33
N LEU A 43 1.55 3.84 8.41
CA LEU A 43 2.77 3.14 8.82
C LEU A 43 2.58 2.46 10.18
N ASP A 44 3.14 1.26 10.30
CA ASP A 44 3.07 0.39 11.48
C ASP A 44 1.66 0.03 11.98
N LYS A 45 0.62 0.32 11.19
CA LYS A 45 -0.76 -0.07 11.48
C LYS A 45 -1.21 -1.25 10.63
N ARG A 46 -2.15 -2.00 11.21
CA ARG A 46 -2.89 -3.02 10.49
C ARG A 46 -4.07 -2.37 9.77
N ILE A 47 -4.08 -2.50 8.44
CA ILE A 47 -5.07 -1.87 7.58
C ILE A 47 -5.77 -2.91 6.71
N ILE A 48 -6.90 -2.50 6.13
CA ILE A 48 -7.63 -3.25 5.12
C ILE A 48 -7.48 -2.49 3.81
N VAL A 49 -7.09 -3.20 2.75
CA VAL A 49 -6.90 -2.64 1.41
C VAL A 49 -7.72 -3.46 0.41
N SER A 50 -8.38 -2.79 -0.51
CA SER A 50 -9.09 -3.41 -1.64
C SER A 50 -8.20 -3.38 -2.88
N VAL A 51 -8.32 -4.39 -3.75
CA VAL A 51 -7.63 -4.41 -5.05
C VAL A 51 -8.60 -3.90 -6.10
N ASP A 52 -8.15 -2.91 -6.89
CA ASP A 52 -8.96 -2.29 -7.92
C ASP A 52 -8.69 -2.90 -9.29
N SER A 53 -7.42 -2.98 -9.66
CA SER A 53 -7.02 -3.47 -10.98
C SER A 53 -5.59 -4.01 -10.96
N TRP A 54 -5.28 -4.83 -11.95
CA TRP A 54 -3.93 -5.34 -12.16
C TRP A 54 -3.62 -5.37 -13.65
N ASP A 55 -2.95 -4.32 -14.11
CA ASP A 55 -2.48 -4.24 -15.50
C ASP A 55 -1.43 -5.32 -15.78
N CYS A 56 -1.46 -5.89 -17.00
CA CYS A 56 -0.56 -6.98 -17.43
C CYS A 56 0.93 -6.62 -17.35
N LEU A 57 1.28 -5.34 -17.52
CA LEU A 57 2.67 -4.85 -17.43
C LEU A 57 3.06 -4.46 -16.00
N SER A 58 2.11 -4.41 -15.06
CA SER A 58 2.39 -4.04 -13.68
C SER A 58 2.81 -5.25 -12.85
N ARG A 59 3.94 -5.13 -12.16
CA ARG A 59 4.44 -6.15 -11.22
C ARG A 59 3.51 -6.36 -10.02
N TYR A 60 2.76 -5.34 -9.63
CA TYR A 60 1.90 -5.36 -8.45
C TYR A 60 0.52 -4.79 -8.81
N PRO A 61 -0.57 -5.39 -8.30
CA PRO A 61 -1.91 -4.82 -8.43
C PRO A 61 -1.99 -3.46 -7.76
N THR A 62 -2.85 -2.60 -8.29
CA THR A 62 -3.22 -1.32 -7.67
C THR A 62 -4.45 -1.51 -6.78
N GLY A 63 -4.47 -0.77 -5.67
CA GLY A 63 -5.57 -0.80 -4.73
C GLY A 63 -5.67 0.47 -3.90
N HIS A 64 -6.67 0.52 -3.04
CA HIS A 64 -6.95 1.64 -2.15
C HIS A 64 -7.15 1.21 -0.69
N TYR A 65 -6.89 2.17 0.19
CA TYR A 65 -7.16 2.11 1.64
C TYR A 65 -8.42 2.92 1.95
#